data_AF-A0A7K9YC00-F1
#
_entry.id   AF-A0A7K9YC00-F1
#
_cell.length_a   1.000
_cell.length_b   1.000
_cell.length_c   1.000
_cell.angle_alpha   90.00
_cell.angle_beta   90.00
_cell.angle_gamma   90.00
#
_symmetry.space_group_name_H-M   'P 1'
#
loop_
_entity.id
_entity.type
_entity.pdbx_description
1 polymer ?
#
loop_
_entity_poly.entity_id
_entity_poly.type
_entity_poly.pdbx_seq_one_letter_code
_entity_poly.pdbx_strand_id
1 'polypeptide(L)'
;RGLASSLRESTCKRSFHLPCAGECITQFFGEHRSFCWEHHPQQLAAPAEDTNCAICLRSVGDRASFSTLVCPACTHTWFYWCCIQLEALNAGTTSFQCASCGNNTLFCKEMSTF
;
A
#
# COMPACT_ATOMS: atom_id res chain seq x y z
N ARG A 1 -15.79 -1.56 24.64
CA ARG A 1 -14.32 -1.37 24.54
C ARG A 1 -13.77 -2.56 23.76
N GLY A 2 -13.59 -2.45 22.44
CA GLY A 2 -13.06 -3.52 21.60
C GLY A 2 -11.63 -3.17 21.17
N LEU A 3 -10.65 -3.95 21.63
CA LEU A 3 -9.26 -3.85 21.24
C LEU A 3 -9.09 -4.57 19.89
N ALA A 4 -8.68 -3.84 18.86
CA ALA A 4 -8.28 -4.40 17.58
C ALA A 4 -6.96 -5.15 17.78
N SER A 5 -7.06 -6.48 17.90
CA SER A 5 -5.91 -7.38 17.97
C SER A 5 -5.58 -7.89 16.57
N SER A 6 -4.43 -7.48 16.05
CA SER A 6 -3.82 -7.97 14.81
C SER A 6 -3.65 -9.49 14.87
N LEU A 7 -4.52 -10.23 14.21
CA LEU A 7 -4.41 -11.68 14.07
C LEU A 7 -3.52 -11.97 12.88
N ARG A 8 -2.31 -12.41 13.21
CA ARG A 8 -1.33 -13.04 12.31
C ARG A 8 -2.02 -14.13 11.50
N GLU A 9 -2.28 -13.88 10.21
CA GLU A 9 -2.86 -14.89 9.32
C GLU A 9 -1.79 -15.90 8.90
N SER A 10 -1.45 -16.78 9.83
CA SER A 10 -0.84 -18.05 9.49
C SER A 10 -1.83 -18.84 8.62
N THR A 11 -1.51 -18.99 7.33
CA THR A 11 -2.04 -19.96 6.34
C THR A 11 -3.01 -19.48 5.25
N CYS A 12 -2.80 -18.31 4.63
CA CYS A 12 -3.24 -18.16 3.24
C CYS A 12 -2.38 -19.08 2.34
N LYS A 13 -2.94 -20.21 1.88
CA LYS A 13 -2.26 -21.21 1.03
C LYS A 13 -2.24 -20.85 -0.46
N ARG A 14 -2.64 -19.63 -0.83
CA ARG A 14 -2.57 -19.21 -2.23
C ARG A 14 -1.11 -18.96 -2.60
N SER A 15 -0.59 -19.85 -3.43
CA SER A 15 0.66 -19.66 -4.12
C SER A 15 0.40 -18.85 -5.39
N PHE A 16 1.17 -17.81 -5.61
CA PHE A 16 1.11 -17.00 -6.83
C PHE A 16 2.32 -17.33 -7.67
N HIS A 17 2.13 -17.55 -8.98
CA HIS A 17 3.25 -17.59 -9.90
C HIS A 17 3.76 -16.16 -10.10
N LEU A 18 5.03 -15.91 -9.83
CA LEU A 18 5.71 -14.72 -10.35
C LEU A 18 6.06 -15.01 -11.82
N PRO A 19 5.71 -14.14 -12.79
CA PRO A 19 5.32 -12.72 -12.65
C PRO A 19 3.81 -12.44 -12.66
N CYS A 20 2.94 -13.46 -12.69
CA CYS A 20 1.48 -13.31 -12.76
C CYS A 20 0.81 -12.84 -11.44
N ALA A 21 1.59 -12.48 -10.42
CA ALA A 21 1.12 -12.00 -9.14
C ALA A 21 0.67 -10.52 -9.17
N GLY A 22 0.07 -10.07 -10.28
CA GLY A 22 -0.45 -8.70 -10.42
C GLY A 22 -1.58 -8.35 -9.44
N GLU A 23 -2.11 -9.35 -8.75
CA GLU A 23 -3.15 -9.23 -7.73
C GLU A 23 -2.62 -9.42 -6.29
N CYS A 24 -1.30 -9.34 -6.07
CA CYS A 24 -0.72 -9.41 -4.73
C CYS A 24 -0.03 -8.10 -4.32
N ILE A 25 -0.18 -7.73 -3.05
CA ILE A 25 0.63 -6.68 -2.43
C ILE A 25 1.86 -7.36 -1.86
N THR A 26 3.02 -7.07 -2.43
CA THR A 26 4.30 -7.53 -1.87
C THR A 26 4.88 -6.40 -1.04
N GLN A 27 5.24 -6.74 0.18
CA GLN A 27 5.98 -5.88 1.08
C GLN A 27 7.41 -5.74 0.56
N PHE A 28 7.82 -4.51 0.24
CA PHE A 28 9.19 -4.24 -0.21
C PHE A 28 10.14 -3.92 0.95
N PHE A 29 9.60 -3.72 2.15
CA PHE A 29 10.33 -3.29 3.34
C PHE A 29 9.98 -4.20 4.51
N GLY A 30 10.97 -4.64 5.30
CA GLY A 30 10.71 -5.47 6.49
C GLY A 30 10.75 -6.97 6.19
N GLU A 31 9.66 -7.69 6.43
CA GLU A 31 9.60 -9.17 6.35
C GLU A 31 9.36 -9.70 4.93
N HIS A 32 9.17 -8.81 3.94
CA HIS A 32 8.99 -9.13 2.53
C HIS A 32 7.83 -10.12 2.28
N ARG A 33 6.73 -9.92 2.99
CA ARG A 33 5.52 -10.75 2.89
C ARG A 33 4.70 -10.41 1.64
N SER A 34 3.94 -11.37 1.13
CA SER A 34 3.00 -11.16 0.04
C SER A 34 1.57 -11.42 0.48
N PHE A 35 0.67 -10.51 0.14
CA PHE A 35 -0.73 -10.50 0.53
C PHE A 35 -1.63 -10.62 -0.69
N CYS A 36 -2.72 -11.36 -0.55
CA CYS A 36 -3.71 -11.51 -1.63
C CYS A 36 -4.81 -10.45 -1.50
N TRP A 37 -5.57 -10.24 -2.57
CA TRP A 37 -6.68 -9.26 -2.58
C TRP A 37 -7.71 -9.44 -1.45
N GLU A 38 -7.96 -10.67 -1.00
CA GLU A 38 -8.84 -10.96 0.15
C GLU A 38 -8.17 -10.71 1.49
N HIS A 39 -6.88 -11.04 1.60
CA HIS A 39 -6.11 -11.04 2.84
C HIS A 39 -4.98 -10.04 2.71
N HIS A 40 -5.35 -8.78 2.58
CA HIS A 40 -4.43 -7.67 2.61
C HIS A 40 -4.80 -6.72 3.74
N PRO A 41 -3.81 -6.04 4.33
CA PRO A 41 -4.09 -4.95 5.23
C PRO A 41 -4.85 -3.86 4.48
N GLN A 42 -5.87 -3.29 5.12
CA GLN A 42 -6.72 -2.26 4.55
C GLN A 42 -6.63 -1.01 5.40
N GLN A 43 -6.52 0.16 4.77
CA GLN A 43 -6.65 1.43 5.47
C GLN A 43 -8.13 1.79 5.55
N LEU A 44 -8.61 2.11 6.74
CA LEU A 44 -9.96 2.64 6.98
C LEU A 44 -10.03 4.13 6.60
N ALA A 45 -9.70 4.44 5.35
CA ALA A 45 -9.79 5.77 4.79
C ALA A 45 -10.58 5.70 3.47
N ALA A 46 -11.27 6.77 3.10
CA ALA A 46 -11.90 6.88 1.79
C ALA A 46 -11.31 8.11 1.07
N PRO A 47 -10.95 7.98 -0.21
CA PRO A 47 -10.52 9.13 -1.01
C PRO A 47 -11.69 10.11 -1.16
N ALA A 48 -11.38 11.40 -1.27
CA ALA A 48 -12.38 12.39 -1.68
C ALA A 48 -12.75 12.18 -3.15
N GLU A 49 -13.91 12.69 -3.57
CA GLU A 49 -14.24 12.74 -5.00
C GLU A 49 -13.11 13.47 -5.77
N ASP A 50 -12.80 12.97 -6.98
CA ASP A 50 -11.71 13.46 -7.84
C ASP A 50 -10.28 13.33 -7.28
N THR A 51 -10.07 12.48 -6.27
CA THR A 51 -8.72 12.17 -5.81
C THR A 51 -7.93 11.42 -6.90
N ASN A 52 -6.72 11.88 -7.19
CA ASN A 52 -5.80 11.25 -8.14
C ASN A 52 -4.60 10.63 -7.42
N CYS A 53 -4.09 9.54 -7.99
CA CYS A 53 -2.82 8.95 -7.57
C CYS A 53 -1.69 9.96 -7.80
N ALA A 54 -0.91 10.27 -6.77
CA ALA A 54 0.18 11.26 -6.89
C ALA A 54 1.38 10.79 -7.74
N ILE A 55 1.42 9.52 -8.15
CA ILE A 55 2.48 8.97 -9.04
C ILE A 55 2.01 8.95 -10.50
N CYS A 56 0.87 8.31 -10.80
CA CYS A 56 0.41 8.14 -12.18
C CYS A 56 -0.64 9.16 -12.63
N LEU A 57 -1.09 10.04 -11.72
CA LEU A 57 -2.09 11.09 -11.95
C LEU A 57 -3.45 10.60 -12.45
N ARG A 58 -3.76 9.30 -12.29
CA ARG A 58 -5.07 8.71 -12.59
C ARG A 58 -5.95 8.71 -11.34
N SER A 59 -7.26 8.82 -11.53
CA SER A 59 -8.24 8.89 -10.44
C SER A 59 -8.31 7.58 -9.66
N VAL A 60 -8.06 7.63 -8.35
CA VAL A 60 -8.02 6.46 -7.45
C VAL A 60 -9.41 5.87 -7.13
N GLY A 61 -10.46 6.40 -7.75
CA GLY A 61 -11.85 6.05 -7.45
C GLY A 61 -12.34 6.71 -6.17
N ASP A 62 -13.61 6.52 -5.87
CA ASP A 62 -14.34 7.07 -4.72
C ASP A 62 -14.23 6.19 -3.46
N ARG A 63 -13.64 4.99 -3.57
CA ARG A 63 -13.49 4.05 -2.46
C ARG A 63 -12.07 3.49 -2.37
N ALA A 64 -11.57 3.39 -1.14
CA ALA A 64 -10.38 2.59 -0.87
C ALA A 64 -10.60 1.16 -1.37
N SER A 65 -9.78 0.79 -2.33
CA SER A 65 -9.77 -0.52 -2.97
C SER A 65 -8.47 -1.25 -2.64
N PHE A 66 -8.42 -2.55 -2.92
CA PHE A 66 -7.20 -3.36 -2.79
C PHE A 66 -5.98 -2.73 -3.48
N SER A 67 -6.22 -1.91 -4.50
CA SER A 67 -5.19 -1.25 -5.27
C SER A 67 -4.79 0.13 -4.75
N THR A 68 -5.41 0.69 -3.72
CA THR A 68 -5.15 2.07 -3.26
C THR A 68 -4.52 2.16 -1.87
N LEU A 69 -3.71 3.19 -1.65
CA LEU A 69 -3.08 3.53 -0.38
C LEU A 69 -3.11 5.05 -0.14
N VAL A 70 -3.43 5.47 1.07
CA VAL A 70 -3.28 6.84 1.55
C VAL A 70 -1.98 6.99 2.35
N CYS A 71 -1.31 8.13 2.20
CA CYS A 71 -0.16 8.45 3.03
C CYS A 71 -0.58 8.57 4.51
N PRO A 72 0.03 7.80 5.42
CA PRO A 72 -0.29 7.84 6.86
C PRO A 72 0.10 9.18 7.53
N ALA A 73 1.06 9.91 6.93
CA ALA A 73 1.58 11.14 7.51
C ALA A 73 0.67 12.35 7.23
N CYS A 74 0.18 12.46 5.99
CA CYS A 74 -0.58 13.62 5.56
C CYS A 74 -2.06 13.32 5.31
N THR A 75 -2.45 12.05 5.25
CA THR A 75 -3.82 11.52 5.15
C THR A 75 -4.69 12.02 3.99
N HIS A 76 -4.14 12.87 3.12
CA HIS A 76 -4.84 13.45 1.97
C HIS A 76 -4.22 13.02 0.62
N THR A 77 -3.02 12.45 0.63
CA THR A 77 -2.35 12.01 -0.61
C THR A 77 -2.59 10.54 -0.82
N TRP A 78 -3.07 10.20 -2.01
CA TRP A 78 -3.43 8.85 -2.39
C TRP A 78 -2.55 8.33 -3.50
N PHE A 79 -2.40 7.01 -3.52
CA PHE A 79 -1.53 6.30 -4.43
C PHE A 79 -2.18 4.97 -4.81
N TYR A 80 -1.76 4.42 -5.94
CA TYR A 80 -1.97 3.00 -6.19
C TYR A 80 -0.82 2.18 -5.64
N TRP A 81 -1.12 1.00 -5.10
CA TRP A 81 -0.16 -0.01 -4.68
C TRP A 81 0.82 -0.36 -5.80
N CYS A 82 0.33 -0.60 -7.01
CA CYS A 82 1.20 -0.91 -8.15
C CYS A 82 2.16 0.24 -8.48
N CYS A 83 1.71 1.50 -8.35
CA CYS A 83 2.56 2.66 -8.54
C CYS A 83 3.63 2.76 -7.45
N ILE A 84 3.25 2.50 -6.19
CA ILE A 84 4.17 2.49 -5.07
C ILE A 84 5.24 1.39 -5.23
N GLN A 85 4.84 0.18 -5.61
CA GLN A 85 5.77 -0.93 -5.84
C GLN A 85 6.73 -0.61 -6.98
N LEU A 86 6.23 -0.02 -8.07
CA LEU A 86 7.07 0.41 -9.18
C LEU A 86 8.06 1.51 -8.77
N GLU A 87 7.62 2.48 -7.97
CA GLU A 87 8.50 3.51 -7.41
C GLU A 87 9.56 2.91 -6.48
N ALA A 88 9.19 1.95 -5.62
CA ALA A 88 10.15 1.26 -4.75
C ALA A 88 11.20 0.47 -5.56
N LEU A 89 10.79 -0.15 -6.67
CA LEU A 89 11.68 -0.87 -7.59
C LEU A 89 12.62 0.08 -8.35
N ASN A 90 12.11 1.22 -8.80
CA ASN A 90 12.86 2.16 -9.65
C ASN A 90 13.75 3.12 -8.85
N ALA A 91 13.24 3.68 -7.75
CA ALA A 91 13.89 4.76 -6.99
C ALA A 91 14.85 4.27 -5.90
N GLY A 92 14.82 2.96 -5.58
CA GLY A 92 15.54 2.37 -4.46
C GLY A 92 15.00 2.81 -3.09
N THR A 93 15.44 2.14 -2.03
CA THR A 93 14.90 2.30 -0.67
C THR A 93 15.14 3.68 -0.04
N THR A 94 16.14 4.43 -0.50
CA THR A 94 16.53 5.74 0.09
C THR A 94 15.72 6.93 -0.40
N SER A 95 15.03 6.79 -1.53
CA SER A 95 14.26 7.88 -2.16
C SER A 95 12.75 7.73 -1.95
N PHE A 96 12.34 6.66 -1.26
CA PHE A 96 10.94 6.27 -1.14
C PHE A 96 10.22 7.12 -0.10
N GLN A 97 9.55 8.17 -0.54
CA GLN A 97 8.88 9.14 0.34
C GLN A 97 7.54 9.57 -0.26
N CYS A 98 6.65 10.10 0.58
CA CYS A 98 5.41 10.67 0.06
C CYS A 98 5.71 11.87 -0.86
N ALA A 99 5.19 11.83 -2.09
CA ALA A 99 5.36 12.89 -3.08
C ALA A 99 4.76 14.25 -2.65
N SER A 100 3.82 14.28 -1.70
CA SER A 100 3.20 15.52 -1.21
C SER A 100 3.92 16.08 0.01
N CYS A 101 4.09 15.28 1.08
CA CYS A 101 4.63 15.77 2.35
C CYS A 101 6.10 15.45 2.58
N GLY A 102 6.76 14.71 1.69
CA GLY A 102 8.17 14.31 1.83
C GLY A 102 8.46 13.37 3.00
N ASN A 103 7.43 12.85 3.68
CA ASN A 103 7.64 11.97 4.81
C ASN A 103 8.11 10.59 4.31
N ASN A 104 9.34 10.21 4.66
CA ASN A 104 9.88 8.87 4.42
C ASN A 104 9.60 7.93 5.61
N THR A 105 9.71 8.40 6.86
CA THR A 105 9.65 7.52 8.04
C THR A 105 8.31 6.82 8.23
N LEU A 106 7.21 7.58 8.28
CA LEU A 106 5.87 7.01 8.44
C LEU A 106 5.44 6.28 7.17
N PHE A 107 5.84 6.78 6.01
CA PHE A 107 5.50 6.16 4.72
C PHE A 107 6.17 4.79 4.56
N CYS A 108 7.48 4.68 4.81
CA CYS A 108 8.19 3.40 4.84
C CYS A 108 7.70 2.47 5.94
N LYS A 109 7.40 3.01 7.13
CA LYS A 109 6.87 2.21 8.25
C LYS A 109 5.55 1.57 7.87
N GLU A 110 4.66 2.34 7.28
CA GLU A 110 3.37 1.87 6.77
C GLU A 110 3.63 0.74 5.74
N MET A 111 4.50 0.96 4.75
CA MET A 111 4.90 -0.10 3.80
C MET A 111 5.55 -1.34 4.44
N SER A 112 6.06 -1.24 5.67
CA SER A 112 6.64 -2.35 6.44
C SER A 112 5.64 -3.00 7.41
N THR A 113 4.46 -2.42 7.56
CA THR A 113 3.35 -2.99 8.33
C THR A 113 2.29 -3.62 7.44
N PHE A 114 2.34 -3.35 6.13
CA PHE A 114 1.51 -4.06 5.18
C PHE A 114 1.98 -5.49 5.00
#